data_AF-A0A5C8VND2-F1
#
_entry.id   AF-A0A5C8VND2-F1
#
_cell.length_a   1.000
_cell.length_b   1.000
_cell.length_c   1.000
_cell.angle_alpha   90.00
_cell.angle_beta   90.00
_cell.angle_gamma   90.00
#
_symmetry.space_group_name_H-M   'P 1'
#
loop_
_entity.id
_entity.type
_entity.pdbx_description
1 polymer ?
#
loop_
_entity_poly.entity_id
_entity_poly.type
_entity_poly.pdbx_seq_one_letter_code
_entity_poly.pdbx_strand_id
1 'polypeptide(L)'
;MAAVAFDTLKFARTIRDKAKLSPERAEGLADAMAEVLQGDLVARADLRAELAETGAEIVRRVAGLIGLQTLTILGAVVAPAGSRH
;
A
#
# COMPACT_ATOMS: atom_id res chain seq x y z
N MET A 1 -11.17 2.68 5.15
CA MET A 1 -11.51 1.87 3.96
C MET A 1 -12.49 0.79 4.39
N ALA A 2 -13.68 0.74 3.82
CA ALA A 2 -14.64 -0.32 4.12
C ALA A 2 -14.17 -1.61 3.44
N ALA A 3 -13.79 -2.61 4.23
CA ALA A 3 -13.49 -3.94 3.72
C ALA A 3 -14.80 -4.60 3.30
N VAL A 4 -15.01 -4.77 2.00
CA VAL A 4 -16.13 -5.55 1.47
C VAL A 4 -15.76 -7.01 1.65
N ALA A 5 -16.36 -7.69 2.61
CA ALA A 5 -16.15 -9.12 2.82
C ALA A 5 -16.72 -9.90 1.63
N PHE A 6 -15.90 -10.74 1.01
CA PHE A 6 -16.33 -11.65 -0.05
C PHE A 6 -16.99 -12.88 0.57
N ASP A 7 -18.29 -13.04 0.36
CA ASP A 7 -19.08 -14.16 0.89
C ASP A 7 -19.03 -15.36 -0.07
N THR A 8 -18.06 -16.25 0.17
CA THR A 8 -17.83 -17.48 -0.60
C THR A 8 -19.06 -18.38 -0.64
N LEU A 9 -19.88 -18.39 0.43
CA LEU A 9 -21.09 -19.21 0.52
C LEU A 9 -22.19 -18.68 -0.42
N LYS A 10 -22.40 -17.37 -0.44
CA LYS A 10 -23.34 -16.70 -1.35
C LYS A 10 -22.91 -16.86 -2.81
N PHE A 11 -21.60 -16.81 -3.08
CA PHE A 11 -21.03 -17.05 -4.40
C PHE A 11 -21.30 -18.49 -4.86
N ALA A 12 -20.95 -19.49 -4.05
CA ALA A 12 -21.18 -20.90 -4.35
C ALA A 12 -22.67 -21.24 -4.56
N ARG A 13 -23.57 -20.65 -3.76
CA ARG A 13 -25.03 -20.79 -3.95
C ARG A 13 -25.49 -20.15 -5.26
N THR A 14 -25.00 -18.95 -5.58
CA THR A 14 -25.36 -18.26 -6.83
C THR A 14 -24.91 -19.06 -8.06
N ILE A 15 -23.73 -19.67 -8.03
CA ILE A 15 -23.23 -20.49 -9.15
C ILE A 15 -24.03 -21.79 -9.29
N ARG A 16 -24.37 -22.45 -8.17
CA ARG A 16 -25.24 -23.63 -8.18
C ARG A 16 -26.62 -23.31 -8.75
N ASP A 17 -27.26 -22.26 -8.24
CA ASP A 17 -28.65 -21.95 -8.51
C ASP A 17 -28.83 -21.28 -9.89
N LYS A 18 -27.89 -20.43 -10.31
CA LYS A 18 -27.98 -19.69 -11.59
C LYS A 18 -27.21 -20.32 -12.74
N ALA A 19 -26.09 -21.00 -12.48
CA ALA A 19 -25.26 -21.61 -13.53
C ALA A 19 -25.45 -23.14 -13.65
N LYS A 20 -26.26 -23.76 -12.77
CA LYS A 20 -26.52 -25.21 -12.74
C LYS A 20 -25.25 -26.08 -12.72
N LEU A 21 -24.19 -25.60 -12.09
CA LEU A 21 -22.97 -26.41 -11.87
C LEU A 21 -23.25 -27.53 -10.87
N SER A 22 -22.71 -28.73 -11.12
CA SER A 22 -22.72 -29.81 -10.12
C SER A 22 -21.92 -29.39 -8.88
N PRO A 23 -22.22 -29.95 -7.70
CA PRO A 23 -21.61 -29.55 -6.43
C PRO A 23 -20.08 -29.52 -6.48
N GLU A 24 -19.47 -30.51 -7.12
CA GLU A 24 -18.02 -30.69 -7.21
C GLU A 24 -17.37 -29.57 -8.04
N ARG A 25 -18.07 -29.09 -9.09
CA ARG A 25 -17.57 -27.99 -9.93
C ARG A 25 -17.78 -26.62 -9.28
N ALA A 26 -18.82 -26.47 -8.48
CA ALA A 26 -19.06 -25.23 -7.74
C ALA A 26 -18.03 -25.06 -6.61
N GLU A 27 -17.63 -26.14 -5.95
CA GLU A 27 -16.57 -26.14 -4.94
C GLU A 27 -15.20 -25.82 -5.56
N GLY A 28 -14.80 -26.50 -6.64
CA GLY A 28 -13.52 -26.22 -7.31
C GLY A 28 -13.42 -24.79 -7.87
N LEU A 29 -14.53 -24.21 -8.32
CA LEU A 29 -14.57 -22.81 -8.75
C LEU A 29 -14.51 -21.83 -7.57
N ALA A 30 -15.18 -22.13 -6.47
CA ALA A 30 -15.11 -21.31 -5.26
C ALA A 30 -13.70 -21.30 -4.65
N ASP A 31 -13.02 -22.43 -4.68
CA ASP A 31 -11.64 -22.58 -4.18
C ASP A 31 -10.65 -21.79 -5.05
N ALA A 32 -10.73 -21.94 -6.38
CA ALA A 32 -9.90 -21.16 -7.30
C ALA A 32 -10.15 -19.64 -7.19
N MET A 33 -11.40 -19.22 -6.97
CA MET A 33 -11.72 -17.81 -6.76
C MET A 33 -11.21 -17.31 -5.40
N ALA A 34 -11.28 -18.14 -4.35
CA ALA A 34 -10.74 -17.81 -3.04
C ALA A 34 -9.21 -17.65 -3.09
N GLU A 35 -8.51 -18.53 -3.80
CA GLU A 35 -7.06 -18.47 -3.99
C GLU A 35 -6.64 -17.21 -4.76
N VAL A 36 -7.33 -16.89 -5.87
CA VAL A 36 -7.07 -15.67 -6.66
C VAL A 36 -7.35 -14.40 -5.85
N LEU A 37 -8.46 -14.36 -5.11
CA LEU A 37 -8.83 -13.19 -4.31
C LEU A 37 -7.90 -13.02 -3.11
N GLN A 38 -7.51 -14.10 -2.43
CA GLN A 38 -6.54 -14.03 -1.34
C GLN A 38 -5.17 -13.59 -1.86
N GLY A 39 -4.71 -14.11 -3.00
CA GLY A 39 -3.48 -13.68 -3.66
C GLY A 39 -3.47 -12.19 -4.03
N ASP A 40 -4.53 -11.68 -4.66
CA ASP A 40 -4.64 -10.25 -5.03
C ASP A 40 -4.73 -9.34 -3.79
N LEU A 41 -5.44 -9.77 -2.74
CA LEU A 41 -5.55 -8.99 -1.51
C LEU A 41 -4.23 -8.89 -0.75
N VAL A 42 -3.47 -9.98 -0.68
CA VAL A 42 -2.11 -9.99 -0.09
C VAL A 42 -1.19 -9.08 -0.90
N ALA A 43 -1.16 -9.23 -2.23
CA ALA A 43 -0.33 -8.38 -3.09
C ALA A 43 -0.66 -6.88 -2.94
N ARG A 44 -1.95 -6.51 -2.82
CA ARG A 44 -2.35 -5.11 -2.58
C ARG A 44 -1.95 -4.59 -1.20
N ALA A 45 -1.94 -5.46 -0.18
CA ALA A 45 -1.50 -5.09 1.15
C ALA A 45 0.01 -4.82 1.16
N ASP A 46 0.78 -5.69 0.52
CA ASP A 46 2.23 -5.56 0.38
C ASP A 46 2.60 -4.29 -0.39
N LEU A 47 1.94 -4.02 -1.54
CA LEU A 47 2.14 -2.79 -2.31
C LEU A 47 1.85 -1.51 -1.51
N ARG A 48 0.84 -1.54 -0.62
CA ARG A 48 0.54 -0.39 0.25
C ARG A 48 1.58 -0.21 1.35
N ALA A 49 2.11 -1.30 1.89
CA ALA A 49 3.17 -1.25 2.88
C ALA A 49 4.46 -0.67 2.27
N GLU A 50 4.88 -1.18 1.10
CA GLU A 50 6.04 -0.68 0.37
C GLU A 50 5.89 0.81 -0.02
N LEU A 51 4.69 1.23 -0.44
CA LEU A 51 4.43 2.63 -0.77
C LEU A 51 4.49 3.53 0.47
N ALA A 52 3.99 3.07 1.60
CA ALA A 52 4.05 3.82 2.87
C ALA A 52 5.49 3.96 3.38
N GLU A 53 6.28 2.89 3.28
CA GLU A 53 7.71 2.89 3.61
C GLU A 53 8.50 3.84 2.70
N THR A 54 8.29 3.73 1.38
CA THR A 54 8.93 4.61 0.39
C THR A 54 8.53 6.07 0.60
N GLY A 55 7.26 6.35 0.90
CA GLY A 55 6.78 7.69 1.22
C GLY A 55 7.45 8.27 2.45
N ALA A 56 7.62 7.47 3.51
CA ALA A 56 8.33 7.86 4.72
C ALA A 56 9.82 8.16 4.45
N GLU A 57 10.49 7.35 3.62
CA GLU A 57 11.87 7.59 3.21
C GLU A 57 12.02 8.90 2.43
N ILE A 58 11.13 9.16 1.48
CA ILE A 58 11.12 10.42 0.71
C ILE A 58 10.94 11.62 1.64
N VAL A 59 9.96 11.57 2.55
CA VAL A 59 9.74 12.65 3.53
C VAL A 59 10.99 12.87 4.39
N ARG A 60 11.60 11.78 4.89
CA ARG A 60 12.83 11.86 5.68
C ARG A 60 13.98 12.47 4.89
N ARG A 61 14.15 12.08 3.62
CA ARG A 61 15.19 12.61 2.73
C ARG A 61 14.98 14.09 2.45
N VAL A 62 13.76 14.50 2.12
CA VAL A 62 13.41 15.90 1.86
C VAL A 62 13.60 16.76 3.11
N ALA A 63 13.15 16.29 4.28
CA ALA A 63 13.36 17.00 5.54
C ALA A 63 14.85 17.19 5.86
N GLY A 64 15.68 16.15 5.62
CA GLY A 64 17.13 16.25 5.78
C GLY A 64 17.78 17.29 4.86
N LEU A 65 17.37 17.34 3.58
CA LEU A 65 17.88 18.34 2.63
C LEU A 65 17.46 19.77 3.00
N ILE A 66 16.19 19.98 3.39
CA ILE A 66 15.69 21.29 3.83
C ILE A 66 16.44 21.78 5.08
N GLY A 67 16.69 20.88 6.03
CA GLY A 67 17.45 21.21 7.24
C GLY A 67 18.88 21.65 6.92
N LEU A 68 19.57 20.90 6.05
CA LEU A 68 20.93 21.22 5.62
C LEU A 68 21.00 22.55 4.84
N GLN A 69 20.03 22.81 3.95
CA GLN A 69 19.92 24.08 3.25
C GLN A 69 19.71 25.25 4.21
N THR A 70 18.84 25.09 5.20
CA THR A 70 18.57 26.12 6.21
C THR A 70 19.83 26.47 7.00
N LEU A 71 20.59 25.45 7.44
CA LEU A 71 21.86 25.65 8.13
C LEU A 71 22.90 26.36 7.26
N THR A 72 22.96 26.01 5.98
CA THR A 72 23.87 26.64 5.01
C THR A 72 23.55 28.13 4.84
N ILE A 73 22.26 28.48 4.69
CA ILE A 73 21.80 29.86 4.56
C ILE A 73 22.11 30.67 5.82
N LEU A 74 21.78 30.13 7.00
CA LEU A 74 22.08 30.79 8.28
C LEU A 74 23.59 31.02 8.47
N GLY A 75 24.41 30.00 8.17
CA GLY A 75 25.87 30.11 8.22
C GLY A 75 26.42 31.18 7.27
N ALA A 76 25.89 31.27 6.05
CA ALA A 76 26.29 32.28 5.08
C ALA A 76 25.91 33.72 5.49
N VAL A 77 24.83 33.91 6.24
CA VAL A 77 24.41 35.23 6.76
C VAL A 77 25.23 35.67 7.98
N VAL A 78 25.62 34.73 8.85
CA VAL A 78 26.39 35.03 10.07
C VAL A 78 27.90 35.18 9.79
N ALA A 79 28.45 34.41 8.86
CA ALA A 79 29.87 34.44 8.49
C ALA A 79 30.44 35.84 8.12
N PRO A 80 29.75 36.73 7.38
CA PRO A 80 30.28 38.05 7.01
C PRO A 80 30.39 39.06 8.18
N ALA A 81 29.83 38.76 9.36
CA ALA A 81 29.90 39.63 10.54
C ALA A 81 31.12 39.34 11.44
N GLY A 82 31.73 38.15 11.35
CA GLY A 82 32.85 37.73 12.20
C GLY A 82 34.25 37.98 11.62
N SER A 83 34.35 38.41 10.36
CA SER A 83 35.62 38.61 9.64
C SER A 83 36.10 40.07 9.57
N ARG A 84 35.44 40.98 10.30
CA ARG A 84 35.88 42.37 10.50
C ARG A 84 36.12 42.64 11.99
N HIS A 85 37.13 41.98 12.57
CA HIS A 85 37.83 42.44 13.77
C HIS A 85 39.27 41.95 13.71
#